data_AF-E0S3V1-F1
#
_entry.id   AF-E0S3V1-F1
#
_cell.length_a   1.000
_cell.length_b   1.000
_cell.length_c   1.000
_cell.angle_alpha   90.00
_cell.angle_beta   90.00
_cell.angle_gamma   90.00
#
_symmetry.space_group_name_H-M   'P 1'
#
loop_
_entity.id
_entity.type
_entity.pdbx_description
1 polymer ?
#
loop_
_entity_poly.entity_id
_entity_poly.type
_entity_poly.pdbx_seq_one_letter_code
_entity_poly.pdbx_strand_id
1 'polypeptide(L)'
;MNKLVRPTFEEIINAADALLADKELVVTEFGTNNDLELHIWKDGEFEPEEDESNMVHIVTLQDGEAVDDTEDTYVTDGSLYDELVRINEYRDFETL
;
A
#
# COMPACT_ATOMS: atom_id res chain seq x y z
N MET A 1 7.98 -3.07 -12.59
CA MET A 1 7.37 -2.02 -11.76
C MET A 1 5.90 -2.00 -12.10
N ASN A 2 5.06 -2.43 -11.16
CA ASN A 2 3.61 -2.39 -11.30
C ASN A 2 3.16 -1.00 -10.88
N LYS A 3 2.40 -0.29 -11.74
CA LYS A 3 1.95 1.07 -11.45
C LYS A 3 0.45 1.21 -11.69
N LEU A 4 -0.24 1.78 -10.72
CA LEU A 4 -1.64 2.18 -10.82
C LEU A 4 -1.77 3.69 -10.65
N VAL A 5 -2.71 4.29 -11.37
CA VAL A 5 -2.98 5.74 -11.30
C VAL A 5 -4.43 5.92 -10.91
N ARG A 6 -4.66 6.54 -9.74
CA ARG A 6 -5.99 6.73 -9.17
C ARG A 6 -6.86 5.45 -9.13
N PRO A 7 -6.32 4.30 -8.67
CA PRO A 7 -7.10 3.08 -8.55
C PRO A 7 -8.13 3.18 -7.42
N THR A 8 -9.09 2.27 -7.45
CA THR A 8 -9.94 1.94 -6.31
C THR A 8 -9.16 1.13 -5.27
N PHE A 9 -9.64 1.09 -4.02
CA PHE A 9 -9.01 0.25 -2.99
C PHE A 9 -9.00 -1.24 -3.36
N GLU A 10 -10.07 -1.72 -3.99
CA GLU A 10 -10.16 -3.11 -4.45
C GLU A 10 -9.10 -3.44 -5.51
N GLU A 11 -8.83 -2.52 -6.45
CA GLU A 11 -7.75 -2.69 -7.42
C GLU A 11 -6.37 -2.72 -6.77
N ILE A 12 -6.14 -1.91 -5.73
CA ILE A 12 -4.88 -1.93 -4.97
C ILE A 12 -4.72 -3.26 -4.26
N ILE A 13 -5.74 -3.72 -3.53
CA ILE A 13 -5.71 -4.98 -2.76
C ILE A 13 -5.48 -6.17 -3.70
N ASN A 14 -6.22 -6.25 -4.80
CA ASN A 14 -6.05 -7.33 -5.79
C ASN A 14 -4.65 -7.30 -6.42
N ALA A 15 -4.10 -6.11 -6.69
CA ALA A 15 -2.75 -5.99 -7.22
C ALA A 15 -1.69 -6.40 -6.20
N ALA A 16 -1.84 -6.01 -4.93
CA ALA A 16 -0.96 -6.37 -3.83
C ALA A 16 -0.99 -7.88 -3.52
N ASP A 17 -2.17 -8.50 -3.57
CA ASP A 17 -2.34 -9.94 -3.42
C ASP A 17 -1.58 -10.70 -4.51
N ALA A 18 -1.68 -10.23 -5.76
CA ALA A 18 -1.00 -10.82 -6.91
C ALA A 18 0.51 -10.50 -7.01
N LEU A 19 1.08 -9.68 -6.11
CA LEU A 19 2.53 -9.42 -6.10
C LEU A 19 3.30 -10.67 -5.69
N LEU A 20 4.43 -10.89 -6.35
CA LEU A 20 5.45 -11.84 -5.91
C LEU A 20 6.32 -11.21 -4.82
N ALA A 21 7.01 -12.05 -4.05
CA ALA A 21 8.00 -11.62 -3.06
C ALA A 21 9.00 -10.59 -3.63
N ASP A 22 9.38 -9.61 -2.80
CA ASP A 22 10.28 -8.49 -3.12
C ASP A 22 9.81 -7.63 -4.32
N LYS A 23 8.53 -7.70 -4.71
CA LYS A 23 7.97 -6.84 -5.75
C LYS A 23 7.23 -5.66 -5.17
N GLU A 24 7.27 -4.59 -5.94
CA GLU A 24 6.70 -3.31 -5.62
C GLU A 24 5.51 -3.01 -6.54
N LEU A 25 4.45 -2.49 -5.92
CA LEU A 25 3.36 -1.78 -6.54
C LEU A 25 3.45 -0.30 -6.18
N VAL A 26 3.48 0.57 -7.19
CA VAL A 26 3.42 2.02 -7.00
C VAL A 26 2.02 2.53 -7.35
N VAL A 27 1.39 3.23 -6.43
CA VAL A 27 0.08 3.87 -6.63
C VAL A 27 0.28 5.38 -6.62
N THR A 28 -0.10 6.07 -7.70
CA THR A 28 0.00 7.53 -7.77
C THR A 28 -1.36 8.19 -7.83
N GLU A 29 -1.40 9.46 -7.43
CA GLU A 29 -2.65 10.23 -7.31
C GLU A 29 -3.60 9.58 -6.29
N PHE A 30 -3.04 9.12 -5.16
CA PHE A 30 -3.81 8.55 -4.05
C PHE A 30 -4.26 9.64 -3.06
N GLY A 31 -5.21 9.30 -2.21
CA GLY A 31 -5.73 10.17 -1.16
C GLY A 31 -6.83 11.10 -1.64
N THR A 32 -7.56 11.68 -0.68
CA THR A 32 -8.67 12.60 -0.95
C THR A 32 -8.26 13.78 -1.85
N ASN A 33 -7.01 14.25 -1.74
CA ASN A 33 -6.47 15.35 -2.52
C ASN A 33 -5.74 14.90 -3.81
N ASN A 34 -5.55 13.60 -4.02
CA ASN A 34 -4.81 13.01 -5.14
C ASN A 34 -3.33 13.46 -5.21
N ASP A 35 -2.73 13.75 -4.06
CA ASP A 35 -1.37 14.28 -3.90
C ASP A 35 -0.40 13.27 -3.27
N LEU A 36 -0.86 12.04 -3.00
CA LEU A 36 -0.06 10.99 -2.40
C LEU A 36 0.42 9.98 -3.45
N GLU A 37 1.61 9.43 -3.19
CA GLU A 37 2.18 8.27 -3.88
C GLU A 37 2.44 7.17 -2.85
N LEU A 38 1.89 5.96 -3.08
CA LEU A 38 2.13 4.80 -2.22
C LEU A 38 3.14 3.87 -2.88
N HIS A 39 4.15 3.46 -2.13
CA HIS A 39 5.06 2.38 -2.47
C HIS A 39 4.72 1.17 -1.61
N ILE A 40 4.08 0.17 -2.22
CA ILE A 40 3.61 -1.04 -1.55
C ILE A 40 4.56 -2.18 -1.91
N TRP A 41 5.32 -2.64 -0.92
CA TRP A 41 6.31 -3.71 -1.06
C TRP A 41 5.75 -5.01 -0.51
N LYS A 42 5.78 -6.07 -1.33
CA LYS A 42 5.43 -7.43 -0.89
C LYS A 42 6.54 -7.98 0.00
N ASP A 43 6.14 -8.65 1.08
CA ASP A 43 7.05 -9.36 1.95
C ASP A 43 7.95 -10.32 1.16
N GLY A 44 9.25 -10.34 1.47
CA GLY A 44 10.25 -11.17 0.80
C GLY A 44 10.13 -12.65 1.12
N GLU A 45 9.46 -12.99 2.21
CA GLU A 45 9.17 -14.36 2.66
C GLU A 45 7.81 -14.86 2.13
N PHE A 46 7.12 -14.10 1.26
CA PHE A 46 5.84 -14.52 0.70
C PHE A 46 5.98 -15.80 -0.15
N GLU A 47 5.29 -16.86 0.28
CA GLU A 47 5.21 -18.14 -0.43
C GLU A 47 3.81 -18.34 -1.02
N PRO A 48 3.60 -18.12 -2.33
CA PRO A 48 2.27 -18.07 -2.94
C PRO A 48 1.53 -19.41 -2.95
N GLU A 49 2.23 -20.53 -2.82
CA GLU A 49 1.60 -21.86 -2.78
C GLU A 49 0.94 -22.16 -1.42
N GLU A 50 1.48 -21.58 -0.34
CA GLU A 50 1.01 -21.79 1.04
C GLU A 50 0.25 -20.57 1.59
N ASP A 51 0.19 -19.47 0.84
CA ASP A 51 -0.33 -18.15 1.26
C ASP A 51 0.36 -17.65 2.57
N GLU A 52 1.58 -18.10 2.80
CA GLU A 52 2.39 -17.73 3.95
C GLU A 52 2.99 -16.34 3.74
N SER A 53 2.97 -15.50 4.77
CA SER A 53 3.50 -14.13 4.74
C SER A 53 2.90 -13.28 3.61
N ASN A 54 1.60 -13.42 3.32
CA ASN A 54 0.87 -12.54 2.40
C ASN A 54 0.65 -11.14 3.03
N MET A 55 1.75 -10.43 3.18
CA MET A 55 1.85 -9.13 3.84
C MET A 55 2.52 -8.12 2.91
N VAL A 56 2.23 -6.85 3.16
CA VAL A 56 2.86 -5.73 2.47
C VAL A 56 3.26 -4.64 3.45
N HIS A 57 4.28 -3.89 3.05
CA HIS A 57 4.73 -2.68 3.73
C HIS A 57 4.47 -1.47 2.82
N ILE A 58 3.90 -0.40 3.36
CA ILE A 58 3.49 0.79 2.59
C ILE A 58 4.29 2.00 3.05
N VAL A 59 5.06 2.57 2.12
CA VAL A 59 5.65 3.90 2.29
C VAL A 59 4.80 4.92 1.53
N THR A 60 4.31 5.93 2.22
CA THR A 60 3.52 7.02 1.63
C THR A 60 4.39 8.25 1.42
N LEU A 61 4.40 8.76 0.20
CA LEU A 61 5.10 9.98 -0.20
C LEU A 61 4.09 11.09 -0.47
N GLN A 62 4.42 12.31 -0.07
CA GLN A 62 3.78 13.55 -0.50
C GLN A 62 4.86 14.49 -1.03
N ASP A 63 4.68 15.01 -2.24
CA ASP A 63 5.67 15.86 -2.92
C ASP A 63 7.10 15.23 -3.00
N GLY A 64 7.17 13.90 -3.01
CA GLY A 64 8.42 13.13 -3.10
C GLY A 64 9.12 12.85 -1.76
N GLU A 65 8.56 13.32 -0.64
CA GLU A 65 9.08 13.08 0.70
C GLU A 65 8.20 12.05 1.43
N ALA A 66 8.82 11.14 2.19
CA ALA A 66 8.09 10.15 2.97
C ALA A 66 7.39 10.83 4.16
N VAL A 67 6.07 10.63 4.28
CA VAL A 67 5.21 11.27 5.29
C VAL A 67 4.51 10.26 6.19
N ASP A 68 4.43 8.99 5.79
CA ASP A 68 3.88 7.90 6.58
C ASP A 68 4.53 6.58 6.14
N ASP A 69 4.66 5.65 7.09
CA ASP A 69 5.31 4.36 6.88
C ASP A 69 4.60 3.32 7.76
N THR A 70 3.98 2.32 7.13
CA THR A 70 3.22 1.29 7.85
C THR A 70 4.14 0.15 8.29
N GLU A 71 3.83 -0.50 9.41
CA GLU A 71 4.38 -1.83 9.67
C GLU A 71 3.82 -2.85 8.66
N ASP A 72 4.30 -4.10 8.74
CA ASP A 72 3.83 -5.18 7.87
C ASP A 72 2.31 -5.38 8.05
N THR A 73 1.60 -5.32 6.93
CA THR A 73 0.15 -5.29 6.86
C THR A 73 -0.36 -6.49 6.07
N TYR A 74 -1.21 -7.32 6.67
CA TYR A 74 -1.80 -8.46 5.98
C TYR A 74 -2.73 -8.00 4.84
N VAL A 75 -2.61 -8.67 3.69
CA VAL A 75 -3.38 -8.31 2.49
C VAL A 75 -4.83 -8.80 2.58
N THR A 76 -5.06 -9.98 3.15
CA THR A 76 -6.33 -10.72 3.00
C THR A 76 -7.27 -10.64 4.21
N ASP A 77 -6.81 -10.15 5.37
CA ASP A 77 -7.61 -10.12 6.60
C ASP A 77 -8.40 -8.81 6.81
N GLY A 78 -8.23 -7.84 5.89
CA GLY A 78 -8.83 -6.52 5.95
C GLY A 78 -7.88 -5.42 6.46
N SER A 79 -6.72 -5.76 7.01
CA SER A 79 -5.77 -4.78 7.54
C SER A 79 -5.29 -3.81 6.44
N LEU A 80 -4.99 -4.31 5.24
CA LEU A 80 -4.62 -3.44 4.11
C LEU A 80 -5.75 -2.47 3.72
N TYR A 81 -7.01 -2.91 3.80
CA TYR A 81 -8.14 -2.02 3.52
C TYR A 81 -8.21 -0.89 4.55
N ASP A 82 -8.06 -1.21 5.83
CA ASP A 82 -8.11 -0.23 6.92
C ASP A 82 -6.97 0.80 6.81
N GLU A 83 -5.76 0.37 6.45
CA GLU A 83 -4.64 1.27 6.17
C GLU A 83 -4.91 2.18 4.96
N LEU A 84 -5.46 1.63 3.86
CA LEU A 84 -5.83 2.43 2.70
C LEU A 84 -6.90 3.47 3.03
N VAL A 85 -7.88 3.14 3.88
CA VAL A 85 -8.88 4.10 4.37
C VAL A 85 -8.20 5.18 5.22
N ARG A 86 -7.36 4.79 6.19
CA ARG A 86 -6.62 5.72 7.05
C ARG A 86 -5.82 6.71 6.21
N ILE A 87 -4.98 6.21 5.30
CA ILE A 87 -4.12 7.03 4.44
C ILE A 87 -4.97 7.88 3.47
N ASN A 88 -6.09 7.36 2.96
CA ASN A 88 -6.92 8.15 2.05
C ASN A 88 -7.60 9.35 2.73
N GLU A 89 -7.91 9.21 4.03
CA GLU A 89 -8.50 10.25 4.86
C GLU A 89 -7.46 11.21 5.47
N TYR A 90 -6.16 10.95 5.30
CA TYR A 90 -5.11 11.80 5.87
C TYR A 90 -5.26 13.26 5.43
N ARG A 91 -5.46 14.13 6.43
CA ARG A 91 -5.40 15.58 6.29
C ARG A 91 -4.34 16.07 7.27
N ASP A 92 -3.31 16.71 6.73
CA ASP A 92 -2.31 17.51 7.42
C ASP A 92 -1.08 16.81 8.06
N PHE A 93 -0.96 15.48 8.09
CA PHE A 93 0.23 14.74 8.59
C PHE A 93 0.85 15.25 9.92
N GLU A 94 0.10 16.02 10.72
CA GLU A 94 0.55 16.44 12.04
C GLU A 94 0.48 15.22 12.93
N THR A 95 1.65 14.66 13.22
CA THR A 95 1.86 13.64 14.25
C THR A 95 1.15 14.08 15.54
N LEU A 96 0.22 13.25 16.02
CA LEU A 96 -0.35 13.32 17.37
C LEU A 96 0.74 13.42 18.45
#